data_AF-A0A2T7BH64-F1
#
_entry.id   AF-A0A2T7BH64-F1
#
_cell.length_a   1.000
_cell.length_b   1.000
_cell.length_c   1.000
_cell.angle_alpha   90.00
_cell.angle_beta   90.00
_cell.angle_gamma   90.00
#
_symmetry.space_group_name_H-M   'P 1'
#
loop_
_entity.id
_entity.type
_entity.pdbx_description
1 polymer ?
#
loop_
_entity_poly.entity_id
_entity_poly.type
_entity_poly.pdbx_seq_one_letter_code
_entity_poly.pdbx_strand_id
1 'polypeptide(L)'
;MRVDISVVKERYAKMSDEEFIRTTTTNARGLTPVAVEVIAYEVDRRQLPAGIFEGVEAQNRDQTPEEIAELCEVLQGLQCPACSSREPLNGTFSREVRAMLLSNRTTDRYTVACPACLDKATSSALSRTLVMGWWSVTGFIRTLGAIALYFRHRKHHHDAAPSPALRKFAALHVGALVAFRGDRQRLQSIIAPR
;
A
#
# COMPACT_ATOMS: atom_id res chain seq x y z
N MET A 1 -15.56 11.49 22.97
CA MET A 1 -14.64 12.58 22.59
C MET A 1 -15.32 13.38 21.48
N ARG A 2 -15.81 14.59 21.75
CA ARG A 2 -16.39 15.46 20.70
C ARG A 2 -15.21 16.13 19.98
N VAL A 3 -14.98 15.76 18.73
CA VAL A 3 -14.00 16.46 17.88
C VAL A 3 -14.58 17.83 17.58
N ASP A 4 -13.88 18.89 17.98
CA ASP A 4 -14.27 20.24 17.62
C ASP A 4 -13.99 20.48 16.14
N ILE A 5 -15.06 20.72 15.39
CA ILE A 5 -15.04 20.91 13.93
C ILE A 5 -14.17 22.11 13.55
N SER A 6 -14.12 23.13 14.40
CA SER A 6 -13.32 24.33 14.15
C SER A 6 -11.82 24.00 14.11
N VAL A 7 -11.36 23.12 15.01
CA VAL A 7 -9.96 22.66 15.07
C VAL A 7 -9.59 21.84 13.84
N VAL A 8 -10.50 20.99 13.35
CA VAL A 8 -10.28 20.20 12.12
C VAL A 8 -10.18 21.10 10.90
N LYS A 9 -11.10 22.06 10.76
CA LYS A 9 -11.08 23.07 9.69
C LYS A 9 -9.79 23.87 9.70
N GLU A 10 -9.41 24.40 10.86
CA GLU A 10 -8.20 25.22 11.00
C GLU A 10 -6.94 24.42 10.67
N ARG A 11 -6.86 23.16 11.11
CA ARG A 11 -5.73 22.29 10.79
C ARG A 11 -5.60 22.07 9.28
N TYR A 12 -6.68 21.72 8.59
CA TYR A 12 -6.61 21.50 7.14
C TYR A 12 -6.34 22.80 6.38
N ALA A 13 -6.93 23.92 6.77
CA ALA A 13 -6.70 25.21 6.15
C ALA A 13 -5.22 25.66 6.18
N LYS A 14 -4.45 25.23 7.20
CA LYS A 14 -3.01 25.54 7.33
C LYS A 14 -2.10 24.63 6.52
N MET A 15 -2.59 23.50 6.01
CA MET A 15 -1.78 22.56 5.20
C MET A 15 -1.60 23.09 3.78
N SER A 16 -0.41 22.84 3.21
CA SER A 16 -0.20 23.00 1.78
C SER A 16 -1.07 22.00 1.01
N ASP A 17 -1.31 22.25 -0.28
CA ASP A 17 -2.11 21.34 -1.11
C ASP A 17 -1.51 19.93 -1.17
N GLU A 18 -0.17 19.83 -1.26
CA GLU A 18 0.52 18.54 -1.26
C GLU A 18 0.36 17.79 0.07
N GLU A 19 0.49 18.50 1.20
CA GLU A 19 0.28 17.91 2.52
C GLU A 19 -1.18 17.48 2.74
N PHE A 20 -2.12 18.30 2.29
CA PHE A 20 -3.55 18.00 2.35
C PHE A 20 -3.88 16.76 1.52
N ILE A 21 -3.51 16.73 0.24
CA ILE A 21 -3.71 15.59 -0.66
C ILE A 21 -3.09 14.32 -0.08
N ARG A 22 -1.84 14.38 0.40
CA ARG A 22 -1.19 13.21 1.01
C ARG A 22 -1.99 12.72 2.21
N THR A 23 -2.38 13.62 3.11
CA THR A 23 -3.08 13.26 4.35
C THR A 23 -4.44 12.64 4.06
N THR A 24 -5.22 13.23 3.15
CA THR A 24 -6.57 12.75 2.80
C THR A 24 -6.54 11.45 2.00
N THR A 25 -5.54 11.22 1.15
CA THR A 25 -5.46 10.00 0.34
C THR A 25 -4.85 8.80 1.07
N THR A 26 -4.11 9.01 2.17
CA THR A 26 -3.49 7.90 2.93
C THR A 26 -4.07 7.65 4.31
N ASN A 27 -4.64 8.67 4.97
CA ASN A 27 -5.01 8.61 6.40
C ASN A 27 -6.44 9.09 6.67
N ALA A 28 -7.38 8.86 5.76
CA ALA A 28 -8.76 9.30 5.93
C ALA A 28 -9.71 8.22 6.44
N ARG A 29 -9.23 7.00 6.71
CA ARG A 29 -10.06 5.90 7.21
C ARG A 29 -10.54 6.16 8.64
N GLY A 30 -11.83 5.98 8.88
CA GLY A 30 -12.46 6.13 10.20
C GLY A 30 -12.78 7.58 10.56
N LEU A 31 -12.81 8.48 9.58
CA LEU A 31 -13.24 9.85 9.79
C LEU A 31 -14.73 9.92 10.09
N THR A 32 -15.14 10.89 10.92
CA THR A 32 -16.56 11.16 11.14
C THR A 32 -17.17 11.78 9.88
N PRO A 33 -18.49 11.62 9.63
CA PRO A 33 -19.16 12.24 8.48
C PRO A 33 -18.89 13.75 8.39
N VAL A 34 -18.88 14.42 9.53
CA VAL A 34 -18.58 15.85 9.63
C VAL A 34 -17.15 16.19 9.21
N ALA A 35 -16.15 15.35 9.53
CA ALA A 35 -14.79 15.57 9.07
C ALA A 35 -14.64 15.34 7.56
N VAL A 36 -15.44 14.42 6.99
CA VAL A 36 -15.51 14.19 5.54
C VAL A 36 -16.11 15.42 4.82
N GLU A 37 -17.15 16.05 5.38
CA GLU A 37 -17.72 17.29 4.85
C GLU A 37 -16.70 18.45 4.83
N VAL A 38 -15.86 18.54 5.86
CA VAL A 38 -14.76 19.54 5.88
C VAL A 38 -13.77 19.29 4.76
N ILE A 39 -13.45 18.04 4.47
CA ILE A 39 -12.56 17.69 3.36
C ILE A 39 -13.21 18.03 2.01
N ALA A 40 -14.49 17.74 1.82
CA ALA A 40 -15.24 18.11 0.62
C ALA A 40 -15.16 19.63 0.36
N TYR A 41 -15.39 20.43 1.40
CA TYR A 41 -15.30 21.88 1.34
C TYR A 41 -13.88 22.36 0.97
N GLU A 42 -12.84 21.76 1.57
CA GLU A 42 -11.45 22.13 1.27
C GLU A 42 -11.02 21.72 -0.14
N VAL A 43 -11.50 20.59 -0.67
CA VAL A 43 -11.27 20.15 -2.05
C VAL A 43 -11.87 21.15 -3.04
N ASP A 44 -13.12 21.57 -2.82
CA ASP A 44 -13.80 22.56 -3.67
C ASP A 44 -13.15 23.95 -3.58
N ARG A 45 -12.89 24.44 -2.37
CA ARG A 45 -12.25 25.75 -2.15
C ARG A 45 -10.88 25.87 -2.82
N ARG A 46 -10.11 24.78 -2.83
CA ARG A 46 -8.77 24.71 -3.44
C ARG A 46 -8.79 24.32 -4.93
N GLN A 47 -9.97 24.05 -5.50
CA GLN A 47 -10.13 23.56 -6.87
C GLN A 47 -9.29 22.30 -7.15
N LEU A 48 -9.22 21.40 -6.17
CA LEU A 48 -8.49 20.13 -6.31
C LEU A 48 -9.27 19.13 -7.16
N PRO A 49 -8.59 18.14 -7.76
CA PRO A 49 -9.26 17.09 -8.53
C PRO A 49 -10.32 16.37 -7.70
N ALA A 50 -11.51 16.16 -8.28
CA ALA A 50 -12.63 15.49 -7.62
C ALA A 50 -12.27 14.10 -7.07
N GLY A 51 -11.36 13.39 -7.75
CA GLY A 51 -10.85 12.09 -7.31
C GLY A 51 -10.29 12.10 -5.87
N ILE A 52 -9.76 13.22 -5.38
CA ILE A 52 -9.28 13.32 -3.98
C ILE A 52 -10.41 13.02 -2.99
N PHE A 53 -11.60 13.55 -3.23
CA PHE A 53 -12.76 13.31 -2.38
C PHE A 53 -13.28 11.86 -2.53
N GLU A 54 -13.37 11.35 -3.75
CA GLU A 54 -13.73 9.95 -4.02
C GLU A 54 -12.80 8.98 -3.30
N GLY A 55 -11.50 9.29 -3.23
CA GLY A 55 -10.52 8.53 -2.46
C GLY A 55 -10.77 8.53 -0.96
N VAL A 56 -11.30 9.62 -0.40
CA VAL A 56 -11.70 9.69 1.02
C VAL A 56 -12.95 8.85 1.27
N GLU A 57 -13.95 8.93 0.40
CA GLU A 57 -15.15 8.10 0.49
C GLU A 57 -14.80 6.62 0.39
N ALA A 58 -13.92 6.26 -0.56
CA ALA A 58 -13.48 4.88 -0.75
C ALA A 58 -12.76 4.31 0.49
N GLN A 59 -12.05 5.14 1.26
CA GLN A 59 -11.41 4.70 2.51
C GLN A 59 -12.39 4.46 3.67
N ASN A 60 -13.58 5.06 3.63
CA ASN A 60 -14.56 5.03 4.73
C ASN A 60 -15.74 4.09 4.48
N ARG A 61 -15.84 3.48 3.30
CA ARG A 61 -16.82 2.44 2.99
C ARG A 61 -16.13 1.09 2.76
N ASP A 62 -16.90 0.02 2.90
CA ASP A 62 -16.43 -1.32 2.50
C ASP A 62 -16.36 -1.43 0.98
N GLN A 63 -15.22 -1.89 0.49
CA GLN A 63 -14.96 -2.07 -0.94
C GLN A 63 -15.38 -3.46 -1.38
N THR A 64 -16.01 -3.57 -2.55
CA THR A 64 -16.37 -4.88 -3.10
C THR A 64 -15.15 -5.59 -3.70
N PRO A 65 -15.17 -6.93 -3.82
CA PRO A 65 -14.12 -7.67 -4.52
C PRO A 65 -13.89 -7.20 -5.95
N GLU A 66 -14.94 -6.77 -6.64
CA GLU A 66 -14.92 -6.28 -8.02
C GLU A 66 -14.21 -4.93 -8.11
N GLU A 67 -14.50 -4.00 -7.20
CA GLU A 67 -13.81 -2.70 -7.13
C GLU A 67 -12.30 -2.87 -6.89
N ILE A 68 -11.92 -3.80 -6.02
CA ILE A 68 -10.51 -4.13 -5.81
C ILE A 68 -9.90 -4.78 -7.05
N ALA A 69 -10.65 -5.58 -7.80
CA ALA A 69 -10.17 -6.16 -9.05
C ALA A 69 -9.89 -5.08 -10.11
N GLU A 70 -10.78 -4.10 -10.29
CA GLU A 70 -10.57 -2.95 -11.18
C GLU A 70 -9.28 -2.18 -10.81
N LEU A 71 -9.09 -1.92 -9.51
CA LEU A 71 -7.86 -1.26 -9.04
C LEU A 71 -6.62 -2.11 -9.31
N CYS A 72 -6.72 -3.44 -9.19
CA CYS A 72 -5.64 -4.33 -9.55
C CYS A 72 -5.34 -4.24 -11.04
N GLU A 73 -6.32 -4.25 -11.93
CA GLU A 73 -6.12 -4.13 -13.38
C GLU A 73 -5.37 -2.84 -13.75
N VAL A 74 -5.74 -1.72 -13.11
CA VAL A 74 -5.01 -0.45 -13.26
C VAL A 74 -3.54 -0.62 -12.87
N LEU A 75 -3.27 -1.26 -11.73
CA LEU A 75 -1.90 -1.53 -11.26
C LEU A 75 -1.14 -2.48 -12.19
N GLN A 76 -1.77 -3.53 -12.71
CA GLN A 76 -1.15 -4.48 -13.62
C GLN A 76 -0.69 -3.80 -14.92
N GLY A 77 -1.40 -2.75 -15.36
CA GLY A 77 -1.05 -1.95 -16.55
C GLY A 77 0.02 -0.88 -16.33
N LEU A 78 0.61 -0.76 -15.14
CA LEU A 78 1.71 0.18 -14.87
C LEU A 78 3.07 -0.43 -15.25
N GLN A 79 4.10 0.40 -15.34
CA GLN A 79 5.45 -0.07 -15.59
C GLN A 79 6.06 -0.60 -14.30
N CYS A 80 6.90 -1.62 -14.41
CA CYS A 80 7.60 -2.16 -13.24
C CYS A 80 8.49 -1.08 -12.61
N PRO A 81 8.31 -0.74 -11.33
CA PRO A 81 9.08 0.34 -10.70
C PRO A 81 10.56 -0.02 -10.49
N ALA A 82 10.93 -1.31 -10.61
CA ALA A 82 12.29 -1.79 -10.42
C ALA A 82 13.10 -1.96 -11.72
N CYS A 83 12.44 -2.24 -12.85
CA CYS A 83 13.12 -2.52 -14.12
C CYS A 83 12.46 -1.89 -15.36
N SER A 84 11.39 -1.11 -15.17
CA SER A 84 10.62 -0.44 -16.24
C SER A 84 9.99 -1.37 -17.29
N SER A 85 9.98 -2.69 -17.07
CA SER A 85 9.24 -3.64 -17.91
C SER A 85 7.74 -3.30 -17.95
N ARG A 86 7.11 -3.62 -19.07
CA ARG A 86 5.65 -3.52 -19.28
C ARG A 86 4.92 -4.86 -19.07
N GLU A 87 5.61 -5.87 -18.56
CA GLU A 87 4.97 -7.09 -18.10
C GLU A 87 3.90 -6.76 -17.05
N PRO A 88 2.75 -7.46 -17.05
CA PRO A 88 1.71 -7.26 -16.05
C PRO A 88 2.27 -7.34 -14.64
N LEU A 89 2.06 -6.29 -13.85
CA LEU A 89 2.55 -6.26 -12.48
C LEU A 89 1.79 -7.27 -11.62
N ASN A 90 2.46 -7.79 -10.60
CA ASN A 90 1.82 -8.57 -9.56
C ASN A 90 2.31 -8.13 -8.18
N GLY A 91 1.73 -8.71 -7.14
CA GLY A 91 2.06 -8.40 -5.76
C GLY A 91 2.73 -9.57 -5.05
N THR A 92 3.62 -9.27 -4.11
CA THR A 92 4.12 -10.24 -3.13
C THR A 92 4.12 -9.65 -1.72
N PHE A 93 4.17 -10.52 -0.72
CA PHE A 93 4.35 -10.15 0.67
C PHE A 93 5.64 -10.78 1.19
N SER A 94 6.51 -9.95 1.74
CA SER A 94 7.80 -10.37 2.31
C SER A 94 7.87 -10.00 3.78
N ARG A 95 8.35 -10.94 4.60
CA ARG A 95 8.65 -10.74 6.03
C ARG A 95 10.13 -10.96 6.28
N GLU A 96 10.90 -9.88 6.43
CA GLU A 96 12.31 -9.97 6.85
C GLU A 96 12.40 -10.15 8.36
N VAL A 97 13.08 -11.20 8.82
CA VAL A 97 13.35 -11.44 10.24
C VAL A 97 14.81 -11.16 10.55
N ARG A 98 15.06 -10.23 11.47
CA ARG A 98 16.39 -9.95 12.03
C ARG A 98 16.33 -10.24 13.52
N ALA A 99 16.87 -11.38 13.91
CA ALA A 99 16.89 -11.85 15.28
C ALA A 99 18.34 -12.07 15.69
N MET A 100 18.87 -11.12 16.46
CA MET A 100 20.16 -11.21 17.16
C MET A 100 19.88 -11.46 18.65
N LEU A 101 20.86 -12.01 19.38
CA LEU A 101 20.73 -12.42 20.79
C LEU A 101 20.02 -11.40 21.71
N LEU A 102 20.15 -10.09 21.43
CA LEU A 102 19.56 -8.99 22.22
C LEU A 102 18.50 -8.16 21.47
N SER A 103 18.21 -8.47 20.20
CA SER A 103 17.26 -7.67 19.40
C SER A 103 16.55 -8.51 18.35
N ASN A 104 15.22 -8.48 18.39
CA ASN A 104 14.38 -9.11 17.39
C ASN A 104 13.54 -8.05 16.67
N ARG A 105 13.80 -7.84 15.38
CA ARG A 105 13.02 -6.96 14.51
C ARG A 105 12.45 -7.78 13.35
N THR A 106 11.19 -7.49 13.03
CA THR A 106 10.51 -8.05 11.87
C THR A 106 10.06 -6.90 10.99
N THR A 107 10.25 -7.02 9.68
CA THR A 107 9.81 -6.02 8.72
C THR A 107 8.92 -6.69 7.68
N ASP A 108 7.65 -6.28 7.68
CA ASP A 108 6.63 -6.76 6.76
C ASP A 108 6.42 -5.74 5.64
N ARG A 109 6.34 -6.20 4.40
CA ARG A 109 6.18 -5.33 3.23
C ARG A 109 5.37 -6.00 2.13
N TYR A 110 4.43 -5.25 1.56
CA TYR A 110 3.82 -5.56 0.27
C TYR A 110 4.62 -4.89 -0.84
N THR A 111 4.97 -5.65 -1.87
CA THR A 111 5.74 -5.14 -3.03
C THR A 111 4.95 -5.41 -4.29
N VAL A 112 4.87 -4.42 -5.18
CA VAL A 112 4.24 -4.53 -6.51
C VAL A 112 5.32 -4.38 -7.57
N ALA A 113 5.50 -5.38 -8.43
CA ALA A 113 6.50 -5.39 -9.49
C ALA A 113 6.18 -6.46 -10.55
N CYS A 114 6.95 -6.52 -11.64
CA CYS A 114 6.85 -7.64 -12.59
C CYS A 114 7.30 -8.96 -11.94
N PRO A 115 6.88 -10.13 -12.46
CA PRO A 115 7.15 -11.44 -11.86
C PRO A 115 8.64 -11.70 -11.58
N ALA A 116 9.52 -11.36 -12.53
CA ALA A 116 10.97 -11.53 -12.38
C ALA A 116 11.55 -10.68 -11.22
N CYS A 117 11.06 -9.45 -11.06
CA CYS A 117 11.46 -8.58 -9.95
C CYS A 117 10.91 -9.07 -8.61
N LEU A 118 9.70 -9.63 -8.58
CA LEU A 118 9.12 -10.23 -7.36
C LEU A 118 9.90 -11.47 -6.91
N ASP A 119 10.34 -12.31 -7.83
CA ASP A 119 11.22 -13.45 -7.53
C ASP A 119 12.57 -12.99 -6.96
N LYS A 120 13.17 -11.94 -7.53
CA LYS A 120 14.41 -11.35 -7.02
C LYS A 120 14.24 -10.72 -5.64
N ALA A 121 13.16 -9.97 -5.43
CA ALA A 121 12.85 -9.37 -4.13
C ALA A 121 12.62 -10.46 -3.06
N THR A 122 11.90 -11.51 -3.42
CA THR A 122 11.59 -12.64 -2.50
C THR A 122 12.83 -13.43 -2.15
N SER A 123 13.68 -13.76 -3.12
CA SER A 123 14.96 -14.45 -2.86
C SER A 123 15.92 -13.62 -2.03
N SER A 124 16.00 -12.30 -2.26
CA SER A 124 16.81 -11.39 -1.43
C SER A 124 16.28 -11.28 0.00
N ALA A 125 14.96 -11.23 0.20
CA ALA A 125 14.38 -11.15 1.53
C ALA A 125 14.55 -12.49 2.29
N LEU A 126 14.40 -13.61 1.58
CA LEU A 126 14.67 -14.94 2.11
C LEU A 126 16.13 -15.09 2.54
N SER A 127 17.10 -14.68 1.71
CA SER A 127 18.53 -14.80 2.06
C SER A 127 18.89 -13.99 3.31
N ARG A 128 18.38 -12.76 3.44
CA ARG A 128 18.55 -11.93 4.64
C ARG A 128 17.95 -12.60 5.88
N THR A 129 16.73 -13.12 5.74
CA THR A 129 16.02 -13.84 6.81
C THR A 129 16.76 -15.11 7.23
N LEU A 130 17.33 -15.86 6.28
CA LEU A 130 18.14 -17.05 6.55
C LEU A 130 19.48 -16.72 7.22
N VAL A 131 20.09 -15.58 6.91
CA VAL A 131 21.37 -15.17 7.53
C VAL A 131 21.15 -14.55 8.90
N MET A 132 20.07 -13.78 9.09
CA MET A 132 19.87 -12.93 10.27
C MET A 132 18.79 -13.42 11.23
N GLY A 133 18.01 -14.42 10.87
CA GLY A 133 16.79 -14.80 11.60
C GLY A 133 16.98 -15.86 12.70
N TRP A 134 18.12 -16.55 12.76
CA TRP A 134 18.26 -17.77 13.58
C TRP A 134 18.99 -17.57 14.92
N TRP A 135 19.53 -16.38 15.19
CA TRP A 135 20.41 -16.17 16.34
C TRP A 135 19.67 -15.98 17.68
N SER A 136 18.38 -16.36 17.74
CA SER A 136 17.60 -16.46 18.97
C SER A 136 16.51 -17.54 18.82
N VAL A 137 16.04 -18.13 19.93
CA VAL A 137 14.97 -19.16 19.94
C VAL A 137 13.69 -18.62 19.30
N THR A 138 13.33 -17.38 19.62
CA THR A 138 12.18 -16.68 19.04
C THR A 138 12.41 -16.31 17.57
N GLY A 139 13.66 -16.01 17.20
CA GLY A 139 14.09 -15.85 15.82
C GLY A 139 13.85 -17.11 15.00
N PHE A 140 14.19 -18.28 15.55
CA PHE A 140 14.02 -19.56 14.84
C PHE A 140 12.56 -19.83 14.45
N ILE A 141 11.64 -19.72 15.39
CA ILE A 141 10.21 -19.93 15.09
C ILE A 141 9.71 -18.91 14.04
N ARG A 142 10.09 -17.63 14.18
CA ARG A 142 9.67 -16.57 13.25
C ARG A 142 10.21 -16.76 11.85
N THR A 143 11.43 -17.25 11.75
CA THR A 143 12.14 -17.41 10.48
C THR A 143 11.58 -18.61 9.71
N LEU A 144 11.23 -19.72 10.38
CA LEU A 144 10.45 -20.80 9.76
C LEU A 144 9.09 -20.29 9.22
N GLY A 145 8.38 -19.48 10.01
CA GLY A 145 7.13 -18.86 9.57
C GLY A 145 7.30 -17.95 8.35
N ALA A 146 8.37 -17.16 8.31
CA ALA A 146 8.71 -16.32 7.16
C ALA A 146 9.00 -17.15 5.90
N ILE A 147 9.75 -18.25 6.03
CA ILE A 147 10.02 -19.20 4.94
C ILE A 147 8.73 -19.76 4.35
N ALA A 148 7.82 -20.24 5.20
CA ALA A 148 6.53 -20.74 4.74
C ALA A 148 5.71 -19.68 3.99
N LEU A 149 5.70 -18.45 4.49
CA LEU A 149 5.06 -17.32 3.81
C LEU A 149 5.68 -17.04 2.43
N TYR A 150 7.01 -17.06 2.32
CA TYR A 150 7.68 -16.84 1.03
C TYR A 150 7.27 -17.88 -0.02
N PHE A 151 7.28 -19.17 0.33
CA PHE A 151 6.85 -20.22 -0.60
C PHE A 151 5.39 -20.10 -0.99
N ARG A 152 4.51 -19.65 -0.09
CA ARG A 152 3.10 -19.41 -0.40
C ARG A 152 2.92 -18.26 -1.40
N HIS A 153 3.58 -17.13 -1.17
CA HIS A 153 3.42 -15.94 -2.03
C HIS A 153 4.13 -16.10 -3.38
N ARG A 154 5.26 -16.80 -3.42
CA ARG A 154 6.03 -17.04 -4.65
C ARG A 154 5.24 -17.76 -5.74
N LYS A 155 4.32 -18.66 -5.36
CA LYS A 155 3.46 -19.39 -6.29
C LYS A 155 2.59 -18.47 -7.15
N HIS A 156 2.30 -17.26 -6.67
CA HIS A 156 1.40 -16.33 -7.34
C HIS A 156 2.11 -15.24 -8.15
N HIS A 157 3.45 -15.23 -8.21
CA HIS A 157 4.17 -14.16 -8.92
C HIS A 157 3.87 -14.13 -10.42
N HIS A 158 3.68 -15.31 -11.01
CA HIS A 158 3.49 -15.51 -12.45
C HIS A 158 2.02 -15.73 -12.83
N ASP A 159 1.10 -15.61 -11.87
CA ASP A 159 -0.33 -15.73 -12.15
C ASP A 159 -0.77 -14.56 -13.04
N ALA A 160 -1.55 -14.86 -14.09
CA ALA A 160 -2.17 -13.82 -14.91
C ALA A 160 -3.19 -13.01 -14.08
N ALA A 161 -3.88 -13.67 -13.17
CA ALA A 161 -4.80 -13.03 -12.24
C ALA A 161 -4.04 -12.26 -11.13
N PRO A 162 -4.60 -11.14 -10.63
CA PRO A 162 -4.02 -10.42 -9.49
C PRO A 162 -3.81 -11.32 -8.28
N SER A 163 -2.57 -11.39 -7.78
CA SER A 163 -2.24 -12.19 -6.61
C SER A 163 -2.98 -11.70 -5.37
N PRO A 164 -3.16 -12.55 -4.34
CA PRO A 164 -3.73 -12.12 -3.07
C PRO A 164 -2.99 -10.94 -2.43
N ALA A 165 -1.67 -10.85 -2.65
CA ALA A 165 -0.85 -9.75 -2.15
C ALA A 165 -1.10 -8.45 -2.93
N LEU A 166 -1.33 -8.51 -4.25
CA LEU A 166 -1.70 -7.33 -5.04
C LEU A 166 -3.07 -6.79 -4.61
N ARG A 167 -4.06 -7.67 -4.45
CA ARG A 167 -5.40 -7.29 -3.95
C ARG A 167 -5.33 -6.64 -2.58
N LYS A 168 -4.50 -7.20 -1.69
CA LYS A 168 -4.29 -6.63 -0.35
C LYS A 168 -3.59 -5.28 -0.42
N PHE A 169 -2.60 -5.11 -1.29
CA PHE A 169 -1.95 -3.82 -1.53
C PHE A 169 -2.95 -2.78 -2.02
N ALA A 170 -3.79 -3.15 -3.00
CA ALA A 170 -4.83 -2.27 -3.55
C ALA A 170 -5.82 -1.84 -2.46
N ALA A 171 -6.31 -2.77 -1.65
CA ALA A 171 -7.21 -2.48 -0.53
C ALA A 171 -6.57 -1.56 0.53
N LEU A 172 -5.26 -1.71 0.80
CA LEU A 172 -4.54 -0.86 1.75
C LEU A 172 -4.33 0.58 1.23
N HIS A 173 -4.31 0.76 -0.08
CA HIS A 173 -4.04 2.05 -0.73
C HIS A 173 -5.24 2.55 -1.55
N VAL A 174 -6.46 2.06 -1.25
CA VAL A 174 -7.67 2.35 -2.03
C VAL A 174 -7.88 3.85 -2.22
N GLY A 175 -7.64 4.66 -1.18
CA GLY A 175 -7.81 6.11 -1.24
C GLY A 175 -6.91 6.77 -2.27
N ALA A 176 -5.62 6.47 -2.23
CA ALA A 176 -4.65 7.00 -3.19
C ALA A 176 -4.88 6.45 -4.61
N LEU A 177 -5.26 5.19 -4.75
CA LEU A 177 -5.50 4.57 -6.06
C LEU A 177 -6.75 5.11 -6.74
N VAL A 178 -7.84 5.33 -5.99
CA VAL A 178 -9.05 5.98 -6.49
C VAL A 178 -8.74 7.44 -6.82
N ALA A 179 -8.08 8.15 -5.91
CA ALA A 179 -7.78 9.57 -6.09
C ALA A 179 -6.93 9.89 -7.32
N PHE A 180 -6.05 8.97 -7.72
CA PHE A 180 -5.16 9.15 -8.85
C PHE A 180 -5.44 8.20 -10.01
N ARG A 181 -6.63 7.60 -10.11
CA ARG A 181 -6.99 6.63 -11.16
C ARG A 181 -6.69 7.13 -12.58
N GLY A 182 -6.80 8.43 -12.81
CA GLY A 182 -6.48 9.09 -14.10
C GLY A 182 -5.03 9.57 -14.27
N ASP A 183 -4.20 9.56 -13.21
CA ASP A 183 -2.83 10.08 -13.22
C ASP A 183 -1.81 8.93 -13.07
N ARG A 184 -1.31 8.45 -14.20
CA ARG A 184 -0.34 7.33 -14.22
C ARG A 184 0.95 7.64 -13.48
N GLN A 185 1.41 8.91 -13.47
CA GLN A 185 2.66 9.27 -12.80
C GLN A 185 2.51 9.18 -11.28
N ARG A 186 1.38 9.65 -10.75
CA ARG A 186 1.07 9.51 -9.32
C ARG A 186 0.82 8.06 -8.92
N LEU A 187 0.15 7.27 -9.75
CA LEU A 187 0.00 5.83 -9.49
C LEU A 187 1.36 5.11 -9.45
N GLN A 188 2.28 5.48 -10.34
CA GLN A 188 3.63 4.94 -10.35
C GLN A 188 4.41 5.27 -9.07
N SER A 189 4.22 6.45 -8.48
CA SER A 189 4.89 6.84 -7.24
C SER A 189 4.35 6.09 -6.01
N ILE A 190 3.10 5.61 -6.04
CA ILE A 190 2.53 4.75 -4.97
C ILE A 190 3.24 3.40 -4.91
N ILE A 191 3.55 2.81 -6.07
CA ILE A 191 4.19 1.48 -6.16
C ILE A 191 5.72 1.55 -6.16
N ALA A 192 6.32 2.74 -6.15
CA ALA A 192 7.76 2.91 -6.13
C ALA A 192 8.38 2.27 -4.87
N PRO A 193 9.54 1.59 -4.98
CA PRO A 193 10.20 0.95 -3.85
C PRO A 193 10.56 1.98 -2.77
N ARG A 194 10.25 1.66 -1.51
CA ARG A 194 10.63 2.41 -0.31
C ARG A 194 11.68 1.67 0.52
#